data_AF-A0A2W5YDJ5-F1
#
_entry.id   AF-A0A2W5YDJ5-F1
#
_cell.length_a   1.000
_cell.length_b   1.000
_cell.length_c   1.000
_cell.angle_alpha   90.00
_cell.angle_beta   90.00
_cell.angle_gamma   90.00
#
_symmetry.space_group_name_H-M   'P 1'
#
loop_
_entity.id
_entity.type
_entity.pdbx_description
1 polymer ?
#
loop_
_entity_poly.entity_id
_entity_poly.type
_entity_poly.pdbx_seq_one_letter_code
_entity_poly.pdbx_strand_id
1 'polypeptide(L)'
;MTVLRVNVAADDVADSLALAAAAVGDSLVDHGAVVLRGIPPTVPLVRVRAALGLEPHTPGERFGIRPGRNGVLGPLAWPASEQLCPTQEETFGVAAPHVLITRCTAVPAVGGRTLVAPVAALRGVLAPELYERVVTDGWRLRRVFRERFGITWREAFGVDDEVALERRLAAAGIDWTWTADGTLTTVRRLPGAVTHPLTQELTWFNQLTFLNALSVDERRRAVLAAAFGDELPTDTTHGSGEPVSPHEIVALQDAHDAIAEPVATAVGDIVVADNYLVALGREAYEGLAGSETVLATREPESPVEPRN
;
A
#
# COMPACT_ATOMS: atom_id res chain seq x y z
N MET A 1 -4.75 -18.37 -1.13
CA MET A 1 -5.88 -17.44 -1.35
C MET A 1 -7.18 -18.22 -1.55
N THR A 2 -8.30 -17.76 -0.98
CA THR A 2 -9.63 -18.41 -1.09
C THR A 2 -10.54 -17.66 -2.07
N VAL A 3 -11.40 -18.37 -2.79
CA VAL A 3 -12.38 -17.77 -3.73
C VAL A 3 -13.79 -18.04 -3.20
N LEU A 4 -14.52 -16.98 -2.86
CA LEU A 4 -15.92 -17.06 -2.44
C LEU A 4 -16.82 -16.59 -3.58
N ARG A 5 -17.84 -17.39 -3.90
CA ARG A 5 -18.89 -17.01 -4.85
C ARG A 5 -20.04 -16.41 -4.06
N VAL A 6 -20.33 -15.14 -4.32
CA VAL A 6 -21.45 -14.42 -3.72
C VAL A 6 -22.55 -14.30 -4.78
N ASN A 7 -23.64 -15.04 -4.59
CA ASN A 7 -24.81 -14.92 -5.45
C ASN A 7 -25.65 -13.75 -4.94
N VAL A 8 -25.51 -12.60 -5.60
CA VAL A 8 -26.28 -11.41 -5.26
C VAL A 8 -27.58 -11.41 -6.07
N ALA A 9 -28.72 -11.57 -5.41
CA ALA A 9 -30.02 -11.32 -6.05
C ALA A 9 -30.13 -9.83 -6.38
N ALA A 10 -30.71 -9.50 -7.55
CA ALA A 10 -30.81 -8.11 -8.04
C ALA A 10 -31.53 -7.17 -7.05
N ASP A 11 -32.42 -7.73 -6.23
CA ASP A 11 -33.25 -6.97 -5.29
C ASP A 11 -32.72 -6.98 -3.85
N ASP A 12 -31.60 -7.69 -3.57
CA ASP A 12 -31.10 -7.89 -2.20
C ASP A 12 -29.58 -8.03 -2.11
N VAL A 13 -28.89 -6.98 -2.56
CA VAL A 13 -27.42 -6.87 -2.50
C VAL A 13 -26.91 -6.80 -1.06
N ALA A 14 -27.64 -6.12 -0.18
CA ALA A 14 -27.20 -5.87 1.19
C ALA A 14 -27.25 -7.15 2.03
N ASP A 15 -28.34 -7.91 2.01
CA ASP A 15 -28.46 -9.07 2.89
C ASP A 15 -27.59 -10.23 2.37
N SER A 16 -27.50 -10.40 1.05
CA SER A 16 -26.59 -11.40 0.44
C SER A 16 -25.12 -11.17 0.83
N LEU A 17 -24.68 -9.91 0.88
CA LEU A 17 -23.31 -9.56 1.27
C LEU A 17 -23.11 -9.60 2.79
N ALA A 18 -24.12 -9.21 3.58
CA ALA A 18 -24.08 -9.32 5.03
C ALA A 18 -23.97 -10.78 5.49
N LEU A 19 -24.68 -11.70 4.82
CA LEU A 19 -24.55 -13.14 5.06
C LEU A 19 -23.14 -13.67 4.74
N ALA A 20 -22.46 -13.07 3.76
CA ALA A 20 -21.09 -13.43 3.41
C ALA A 20 -20.03 -12.79 4.32
N ALA A 21 -20.38 -11.75 5.09
CA ALA A 21 -19.41 -10.96 5.85
C ALA A 21 -18.61 -11.78 6.86
N ALA A 22 -19.25 -12.68 7.60
CA ALA A 22 -18.57 -13.58 8.53
C ALA A 22 -17.58 -14.51 7.81
N ALA A 23 -18.00 -15.15 6.73
CA ALA A 23 -17.13 -16.03 5.93
C ALA A 23 -15.96 -15.28 5.28
N VAL A 24 -16.16 -14.02 4.88
CA VAL A 24 -15.08 -13.14 4.41
C VAL A 24 -14.11 -12.83 5.55
N GLY A 25 -14.62 -12.44 6.72
CA GLY A 25 -13.81 -12.18 7.91
C GLY A 25 -12.94 -13.36 8.30
N ASP A 26 -13.52 -14.55 8.42
CA ASP A 26 -12.81 -15.79 8.73
C ASP A 26 -11.76 -16.10 7.66
N SER A 27 -12.12 -15.99 6.37
CA SER A 27 -11.19 -16.20 5.26
C SER A 27 -10.01 -15.22 5.26
N LEU A 28 -10.22 -13.97 5.69
CA LEU A 28 -9.15 -12.99 5.80
C LEU A 28 -8.17 -13.34 6.93
N VAL A 29 -8.67 -13.84 8.07
CA VAL A 29 -7.82 -14.31 9.17
C VAL A 29 -7.00 -15.54 8.74
N ASP A 30 -7.63 -16.51 8.09
CA ASP A 30 -6.99 -17.79 7.74
C ASP A 30 -6.08 -17.70 6.50
N HIS A 31 -6.38 -16.79 5.57
CA HIS A 31 -5.73 -16.77 4.25
C HIS A 31 -5.19 -15.41 3.82
N GLY A 32 -5.45 -14.34 4.58
CA GLY A 32 -5.01 -12.98 4.29
C GLY A 32 -5.74 -12.29 3.12
N ALA A 33 -6.25 -13.04 2.13
CA ALA A 33 -7.00 -12.49 1.01
C ALA A 33 -8.05 -13.46 0.45
N VAL A 34 -9.14 -12.87 -0.05
CA VAL A 34 -10.27 -13.57 -0.66
C VAL A 34 -10.73 -12.88 -1.94
N VAL A 35 -11.11 -13.66 -2.95
CA VAL A 35 -11.74 -13.15 -4.17
C VAL A 35 -13.25 -13.37 -4.09
N LEU A 36 -14.01 -12.29 -4.20
CA LEU A 36 -15.46 -12.31 -4.33
C LEU A 36 -15.84 -12.25 -5.81
N ARG A 37 -16.70 -13.19 -6.23
CA ARG A 37 -17.28 -13.23 -7.58
C ARG A 37 -18.79 -13.22 -7.54
N GLY A 38 -19.43 -12.71 -8.60
CA GLY A 38 -20.89 -12.69 -8.74
C GLY A 38 -21.58 -11.42 -8.24
N ILE A 39 -20.81 -10.41 -7.83
CA ILE A 39 -21.32 -9.09 -7.44
C ILE A 39 -21.49 -8.23 -8.70
N PRO A 40 -22.69 -7.72 -9.00
CA PRO A 40 -22.91 -6.89 -10.19
C PRO A 40 -22.02 -5.63 -10.18
N PRO A 41 -21.42 -5.23 -11.32
CA PRO A 41 -20.60 -4.01 -11.40
C PRO A 41 -21.35 -2.73 -11.05
N THR A 42 -22.68 -2.73 -11.16
CA THR A 42 -23.56 -1.63 -10.76
C THR A 42 -23.61 -1.38 -9.26
N VAL A 43 -23.24 -2.37 -8.44
CA VAL A 43 -23.13 -2.21 -6.98
C VAL A 43 -21.87 -1.40 -6.66
N PRO A 44 -21.96 -0.22 -6.02
CA PRO A 44 -20.77 0.57 -5.67
C PRO A 44 -19.89 -0.13 -4.64
N LEU A 45 -18.56 -0.02 -4.75
CA LEU A 45 -17.62 -0.62 -3.79
C LEU A 45 -17.84 -0.18 -2.34
N VAL A 46 -18.26 1.07 -2.12
CA VAL A 46 -18.60 1.58 -0.78
C VAL A 46 -19.78 0.84 -0.15
N ARG A 47 -20.72 0.32 -0.96
CA ARG A 47 -21.82 -0.52 -0.47
C ARG A 47 -21.34 -1.93 -0.14
N VAL A 48 -20.41 -2.48 -0.92
CA VAL A 48 -19.76 -3.76 -0.61
C VAL A 48 -19.02 -3.66 0.72
N ARG A 49 -18.20 -2.62 0.91
CA ARG A 49 -17.52 -2.34 2.17
C ARG A 49 -18.49 -2.27 3.36
N ALA A 50 -19.55 -1.48 3.23
CA ALA A 50 -20.54 -1.33 4.29
C ALA A 50 -21.27 -2.65 4.62
N ALA A 51 -21.59 -3.46 3.62
CA ALA A 51 -22.23 -4.76 3.83
C ALA A 51 -21.30 -5.79 4.49
N LEU A 52 -19.98 -5.64 4.33
CA LEU A 52 -18.98 -6.41 5.09
C LEU A 52 -18.79 -5.90 6.53
N GLY A 53 -19.55 -4.88 6.97
CA GLY A 53 -19.43 -4.31 8.30
C GLY A 53 -18.14 -3.53 8.53
N LEU A 54 -17.52 -3.01 7.46
CA LEU A 54 -16.27 -2.27 7.52
C LEU A 54 -16.49 -0.76 7.38
N GLU A 55 -15.74 0.00 8.18
CA GLU A 55 -15.78 1.46 8.23
C GLU A 55 -14.82 2.10 7.20
N PRO A 56 -15.06 3.33 6.74
CA PRO A 56 -14.12 4.05 5.87
C PRO A 56 -12.77 4.26 6.55
N HIS A 57 -11.70 4.05 5.78
CA HIS A 57 -10.38 4.60 6.09
C HIS A 57 -10.09 5.78 5.16
N THR A 58 -9.65 6.91 5.71
CA THR A 58 -9.22 8.06 4.89
C THR A 58 -7.70 8.18 4.92
N PRO A 59 -7.01 8.16 3.75
CA PRO A 59 -5.57 8.26 3.73
C PRO A 59 -5.00 9.47 4.43
N GLY A 60 -4.07 9.22 5.35
CA GLY A 60 -3.39 10.25 6.13
C GLY A 60 -2.19 10.83 5.39
N GLU A 61 -1.50 10.04 4.58
CA GLU A 61 -0.37 10.52 3.78
C GLU A 61 -0.29 9.78 2.45
N ARG A 62 -0.36 10.51 1.34
CA ARG A 62 -0.35 9.91 0.00
C ARG A 62 1.08 9.66 -0.47
N PHE A 63 1.30 8.46 -1.00
CA PHE A 63 2.54 8.11 -1.70
C PHE A 63 2.67 8.82 -3.05
N GLY A 64 1.62 8.76 -3.86
CA GLY A 64 1.60 9.27 -5.23
C GLY A 64 0.21 9.67 -5.69
N ILE A 65 0.13 10.18 -6.91
CA ILE A 65 -1.11 10.68 -7.50
C ILE A 65 -2.00 9.49 -7.87
N ARG A 66 -3.25 9.54 -7.42
CA ARG A 66 -4.30 8.57 -7.78
C ARG A 66 -5.59 9.33 -8.11
N PRO A 67 -6.28 9.01 -9.22
CA PRO A 67 -7.61 9.54 -9.45
C PRO A 67 -8.56 8.96 -8.40
N GLY A 68 -9.56 9.72 -7.96
CA GLY A 68 -10.50 9.21 -6.98
C GLY A 68 -11.57 10.22 -6.60
N ARG A 69 -12.71 9.74 -6.13
CA ARG A 69 -13.81 10.56 -5.62
C ARG A 69 -14.66 9.75 -4.64
N ASN A 70 -15.27 10.41 -3.67
CA ASN A 70 -16.25 9.81 -2.75
C ASN A 70 -15.74 8.53 -2.06
N GLY A 71 -14.47 8.52 -1.63
CA GLY A 71 -13.84 7.38 -0.96
C GLY A 71 -13.42 6.22 -1.85
N VAL A 72 -13.58 6.33 -3.18
CA VAL A 72 -13.09 5.34 -4.16
C VAL A 72 -11.82 5.87 -4.81
N LEU A 73 -10.76 5.06 -4.76
CA LEU A 73 -9.45 5.32 -5.35
C LEU A 73 -9.30 4.51 -6.63
N GLY A 74 -8.76 5.11 -7.68
CA GLY A 74 -8.28 4.40 -8.87
C GLY A 74 -6.86 3.85 -8.65
N PRO A 75 -6.27 3.24 -9.70
CA PRO A 75 -4.94 2.65 -9.60
C PRO A 75 -3.88 3.74 -9.37
N LEU A 76 -2.78 3.34 -8.73
CA LEU A 76 -1.55 4.14 -8.70
C LEU A 76 -1.05 4.37 -10.12
N ALA A 77 -0.63 5.60 -10.44
CA ALA A 77 0.05 5.89 -11.69
C ALA A 77 1.39 5.13 -11.73
N TRP A 78 1.44 4.06 -12.53
CA TRP A 78 2.60 3.18 -12.67
C TRP A 78 2.73 2.72 -14.14
N PRO A 79 3.94 2.64 -14.71
CA PRO A 79 4.13 2.20 -16.08
C PRO A 79 3.51 0.82 -16.35
N ALA A 80 2.92 0.64 -17.53
CA ALA A 80 2.29 -0.63 -17.90
C ALA A 80 3.31 -1.75 -18.13
N SER A 81 4.47 -1.40 -18.70
CA SER A 81 5.58 -2.32 -18.98
C SER A 81 6.31 -2.81 -17.73
N GLU A 82 5.88 -2.40 -16.53
CA GLU A 82 6.54 -2.74 -15.27
C GLU A 82 5.59 -3.43 -14.32
N GLN A 83 6.17 -4.36 -13.57
CA GLN A 83 5.55 -4.89 -12.39
C GLN A 83 5.44 -3.77 -11.35
N LEU A 84 4.26 -3.65 -10.75
CA LEU A 84 4.12 -2.97 -9.47
C LEU A 84 4.40 -4.02 -8.39
N CYS A 85 5.55 -3.89 -7.72
CA CYS A 85 5.92 -4.73 -6.60
C CYS A 85 4.75 -4.81 -5.60
N PRO A 86 4.47 -5.98 -5.00
CA PRO A 86 3.51 -6.05 -3.92
C PRO A 86 3.85 -5.09 -2.79
N THR A 87 2.89 -4.25 -2.42
CA THR A 87 3.02 -3.29 -1.31
C THR A 87 1.82 -3.38 -0.38
N GLN A 88 2.03 -2.95 0.86
CA GLN A 88 0.95 -2.73 1.82
C GLN A 88 0.65 -1.23 1.84
N GLU A 89 -0.61 -0.85 1.97
CA GLU A 89 -1.03 0.54 1.92
C GLU A 89 -0.73 1.26 3.24
N GLU A 90 -0.21 2.49 3.12
CA GLU A 90 0.06 3.41 4.22
C GLU A 90 0.98 2.87 5.34
N THR A 91 1.97 2.02 5.02
CA THR A 91 2.94 1.50 6.01
C THR A 91 3.80 2.56 6.73
N PHE A 92 3.74 3.79 6.24
CA PHE A 92 4.47 4.92 6.78
C PHE A 92 3.53 6.01 7.30
N GLY A 93 2.22 5.82 7.19
CA GLY A 93 1.22 6.72 7.74
C GLY A 93 1.09 6.59 9.27
N VAL A 94 0.32 7.49 9.88
CA VAL A 94 0.00 7.43 11.32
C VAL A 94 -0.96 6.28 11.63
N ALA A 95 -1.89 6.01 10.71
CA ALA A 95 -2.80 4.89 10.74
C ALA A 95 -2.84 4.26 9.35
N ALA A 96 -2.98 2.94 9.30
CA ALA A 96 -3.08 2.19 8.05
C ALA A 96 -4.45 1.50 7.97
N PRO A 97 -5.03 1.37 6.76
CA PRO A 97 -6.25 0.61 6.59
C PRO A 97 -6.03 -0.84 7.00
N HIS A 98 -7.05 -1.45 7.59
CA HIS A 98 -7.04 -2.87 7.91
C HIS A 98 -7.32 -3.73 6.68
N VAL A 99 -8.20 -3.25 5.79
CA VAL A 99 -8.70 -4.03 4.65
C VAL A 99 -8.68 -3.19 3.38
N LEU A 100 -8.20 -3.80 2.30
CA LEU A 100 -8.26 -3.28 0.94
C LEU A 100 -9.36 -4.02 0.17
N ILE A 101 -10.27 -3.30 -0.46
CA ILE A 101 -11.33 -3.89 -1.30
C ILE A 101 -11.15 -3.35 -2.72
N THR A 102 -10.61 -4.18 -3.60
CA THR A 102 -10.20 -3.80 -4.96
C THR A 102 -11.01 -4.55 -6.01
N ARG A 103 -11.79 -3.82 -6.82
CA ARG A 103 -12.52 -4.36 -7.97
C ARG A 103 -11.69 -4.25 -9.24
N CYS A 104 -11.65 -5.32 -10.03
CA CYS A 104 -11.17 -5.26 -11.40
C CYS A 104 -12.21 -4.59 -12.32
N THR A 105 -11.82 -3.53 -13.03
CA THR A 105 -12.70 -2.81 -13.97
C THR A 105 -12.28 -2.99 -15.43
N ALA A 106 -11.04 -3.38 -15.69
CA ALA A 106 -10.57 -3.79 -17.02
C ALA A 106 -9.44 -4.81 -16.89
N VAL A 107 -9.48 -5.87 -17.69
CA VAL A 107 -8.45 -6.92 -17.76
C VAL A 107 -7.67 -6.74 -19.07
N PRO A 108 -6.34 -6.60 -19.01
CA PRO A 108 -5.51 -6.48 -20.21
C PRO A 108 -5.43 -7.82 -20.96
N ALA A 109 -5.05 -7.75 -22.24
CA ALA A 109 -4.94 -8.95 -23.08
C ALA A 109 -3.74 -9.83 -22.70
N VAL A 110 -2.68 -9.23 -22.17
CA VAL A 110 -1.43 -9.89 -21.76
C VAL A 110 -1.02 -9.36 -20.39
N GLY A 111 -0.68 -10.27 -19.47
CA GLY A 111 -0.19 -9.95 -18.13
C GLY A 111 -1.23 -9.27 -17.24
N GLY A 112 -0.79 -8.38 -16.36
CA GLY A 112 -1.64 -7.50 -15.55
C GLY A 112 -2.46 -8.19 -14.46
N ARG A 113 -2.15 -9.44 -14.12
CA ARG A 113 -2.79 -10.11 -12.98
C ARG A 113 -2.46 -9.36 -11.69
N THR A 114 -3.39 -9.37 -10.75
CA THR A 114 -3.13 -8.88 -9.39
C THR A 114 -2.13 -9.82 -8.74
N LEU A 115 -1.05 -9.27 -8.19
CA LEU A 115 -0.11 -10.03 -7.38
C LEU A 115 -0.58 -9.99 -5.93
N VAL A 116 -0.65 -11.17 -5.30
CA VAL A 116 -1.02 -11.33 -3.89
C VAL A 116 0.17 -11.97 -3.21
N ALA A 117 0.79 -11.25 -2.26
CA ALA A 117 2.01 -11.69 -1.59
C ALA A 117 1.77 -11.85 -0.08
N PRO A 118 1.66 -13.09 0.45
CA PRO A 118 1.53 -13.34 1.89
C PRO A 118 2.84 -12.99 2.62
N VAL A 119 2.86 -11.88 3.36
CA VAL A 119 4.11 -11.30 3.87
C VAL A 119 4.77 -12.14 4.97
N ALA A 120 4.02 -13.03 5.63
CA ALA A 120 4.57 -13.98 6.60
C ALA A 120 5.59 -14.96 5.98
N ALA A 121 5.45 -15.26 4.67
CA ALA A 121 6.36 -16.15 3.95
C ALA A 121 7.79 -15.59 3.83
N LEU A 122 7.97 -14.26 3.92
CA LEU A 122 9.29 -13.62 3.85
C LEU A 122 10.26 -14.17 4.90
N ARG A 123 9.77 -14.58 6.08
CA ARG A 123 10.60 -15.17 7.14
C ARG A 123 11.31 -16.46 6.71
N GLY A 124 10.67 -17.25 5.84
CA GLY A 124 11.24 -18.50 5.34
C GLY A 124 12.09 -18.35 4.08
N VAL A 125 11.97 -17.21 3.39
CA VAL A 125 12.66 -16.95 2.11
C VAL A 125 13.92 -16.11 2.31
N LEU A 126 13.88 -15.12 3.22
CA LEU A 126 15.02 -14.28 3.52
C LEU A 126 16.05 -15.01 4.38
N ALA A 127 17.32 -14.60 4.24
CA ALA A 127 18.35 -14.96 5.20
C ALA A 127 17.91 -14.52 6.61
N PRO A 128 18.00 -15.40 7.63
CA PRO A 128 17.51 -15.09 8.99
C PRO A 128 18.07 -13.78 9.54
N GLU A 129 19.35 -13.50 9.29
CA GLU A 129 20.04 -12.30 9.78
C GLU A 129 19.46 -11.03 9.16
N LEU A 130 19.12 -11.05 7.86
CA LEU A 130 18.51 -9.90 7.18
C LEU A 130 17.09 -9.67 7.66
N TYR A 131 16.30 -10.74 7.80
CA TYR A 131 14.93 -10.63 8.33
C TYR A 131 14.92 -10.07 9.76
N GLU A 132 15.73 -10.65 10.66
CA GLU A 132 15.83 -10.22 12.06
C GLU A 132 16.34 -8.80 12.20
N ARG A 133 17.30 -8.40 11.35
CA ARG A 133 17.79 -7.02 11.32
C ARG A 133 16.69 -6.04 10.97
N VAL A 134 15.95 -6.26 9.88
CA VAL A 134 14.87 -5.35 9.49
C VAL A 134 13.79 -5.28 10.56
N VAL A 135 13.36 -6.42 11.11
CA VAL A 135 12.36 -6.48 12.19
C VAL A 135 12.81 -5.72 13.43
N THR A 136 14.07 -5.88 13.84
CA THR A 136 14.62 -5.30 15.08
C THR A 136 14.97 -3.82 14.93
N ASP A 137 15.75 -3.50 13.89
CA ASP A 137 16.26 -2.15 13.67
C ASP A 137 15.17 -1.24 13.12
N GLY A 138 14.18 -1.80 12.44
CA GLY A 138 13.22 -1.06 11.63
C GLY A 138 13.86 -0.43 10.41
N TRP A 139 13.28 0.65 9.92
CA TRP A 139 13.74 1.35 8.74
C TRP A 139 13.59 2.86 8.89
N ARG A 140 14.31 3.62 8.07
CA ARG A 140 14.08 5.06 7.92
C ARG A 140 13.64 5.36 6.51
N LEU A 141 12.68 6.25 6.40
CA LEU A 141 12.20 6.79 5.14
C LEU A 141 12.61 8.25 5.04
N ARG A 142 13.35 8.59 3.98
CA ARG A 142 13.55 9.97 3.54
C ARG A 142 12.65 10.23 2.34
N ARG A 143 11.86 11.30 2.38
CA ARG A 143 11.11 11.81 1.21
C ARG A 143 11.54 13.23 0.92
N VAL A 144 11.68 13.56 -0.36
CA VAL A 144 12.02 14.90 -0.81
C VAL A 144 10.95 15.40 -1.77
N PHE A 145 10.34 16.51 -1.41
CA PHE A 145 9.28 17.16 -2.16
C PHE A 145 9.86 18.38 -2.86
N ARG A 146 9.82 18.36 -4.19
CA ARG A 146 10.28 19.46 -5.04
C ARG A 146 9.09 20.01 -5.81
N GLU A 147 9.04 21.32 -6.03
CA GLU A 147 7.98 21.92 -6.83
C GLU A 147 7.97 21.28 -8.23
N ARG A 148 6.78 20.93 -8.73
CA ARG A 148 6.56 20.40 -10.10
C ARG A 148 7.18 19.03 -10.40
N PHE A 149 7.66 18.31 -9.39
CA PHE A 149 8.12 16.93 -9.55
C PHE A 149 7.35 15.99 -8.62
N GLY A 150 6.66 15.01 -9.20
CA GLY A 150 5.86 14.04 -8.44
C GLY A 150 4.69 14.68 -7.71
N ILE A 151 4.32 14.10 -6.57
CA ILE A 151 3.30 14.65 -5.66
C ILE A 151 3.89 15.79 -4.84
N THR A 152 3.16 16.90 -4.70
CA THR A 152 3.57 18.00 -3.82
C THR A 152 3.40 17.63 -2.35
N TRP A 153 4.10 18.28 -1.44
CA TRP A 153 3.88 18.07 0.01
C TRP A 153 2.44 18.43 0.42
N ARG A 154 1.81 19.42 -0.22
CA ARG A 154 0.40 19.79 0.03
C ARG A 154 -0.54 18.64 -0.29
N GLU A 155 -0.36 18.02 -1.46
CA GLU A 155 -1.16 16.87 -1.88
C GLU A 155 -0.84 15.62 -1.05
N ALA A 156 0.43 15.42 -0.67
CA ALA A 156 0.86 14.27 0.11
C ALA A 156 0.26 14.30 1.52
N PHE A 157 0.31 15.45 2.20
CA PHE A 157 -0.12 15.60 3.59
C PHE A 157 -1.55 16.14 3.74
N GLY A 158 -2.17 16.62 2.66
CA GLY A 158 -3.53 17.17 2.65
C GLY A 158 -3.65 18.49 3.42
N VAL A 159 -2.67 19.38 3.29
CA VAL A 159 -2.60 20.68 3.99
C VAL A 159 -2.23 21.80 3.03
N ASP A 160 -2.71 23.01 3.29
CA ASP A 160 -2.59 24.14 2.37
C ASP A 160 -1.38 25.04 2.63
N ASP A 161 -0.86 25.06 3.85
CA ASP A 161 0.24 25.93 4.28
C ASP A 161 1.30 25.21 5.13
N GLU A 162 2.47 25.85 5.25
CA GLU A 162 3.63 25.30 5.96
C GLU A 162 3.36 25.15 7.45
N VAL A 163 2.63 26.07 8.09
CA VAL A 163 2.34 26.00 9.53
C VAL A 163 1.48 24.79 9.87
N ALA A 164 0.47 24.49 9.04
CA ALA A 164 -0.35 23.30 9.15
C ALA A 164 0.47 22.03 8.91
N LEU A 165 1.38 22.06 7.92
CA LEU A 165 2.30 20.95 7.64
C LEU A 165 3.22 20.65 8.82
N GLU A 166 3.94 21.65 9.34
CA GLU A 166 4.89 21.50 10.44
C GLU A 166 4.23 20.96 11.71
N ARG A 167 3.01 21.40 12.01
CA ARG A 167 2.22 20.85 13.12
C ARG A 167 1.90 19.38 12.90
N ARG A 168 1.52 18.99 11.68
CA ARG A 168 1.23 17.60 11.33
C ARG A 168 2.49 16.73 11.42
N LEU A 169 3.62 17.22 10.92
CA LEU A 169 4.91 16.53 10.97
C LEU A 169 5.37 16.34 12.42
N ALA A 170 5.30 17.39 13.25
CA ALA A 170 5.62 17.30 14.67
C ALA A 170 4.72 16.31 15.41
N ALA A 171 3.41 16.35 15.19
CA ALA A 171 2.45 15.42 15.81
C ALA A 171 2.70 13.96 15.40
N ALA A 172 3.22 13.73 14.18
CA ALA A 172 3.56 12.41 13.66
C ALA A 172 5.01 11.97 14.00
N GLY A 173 5.80 12.80 14.69
CA GLY A 173 7.21 12.50 15.00
C GLY A 173 8.08 12.39 13.75
N ILE A 174 7.78 13.18 12.72
CA ILE A 174 8.53 13.25 11.46
C ILE A 174 9.46 14.45 11.54
N ASP A 175 10.75 14.25 11.29
CA ASP A 175 11.72 15.34 11.17
C ASP A 175 11.62 15.97 9.78
N TRP A 176 11.85 17.29 9.69
CA TRP A 176 11.85 17.97 8.41
C TRP A 176 12.90 19.07 8.32
N THR A 177 13.29 19.35 7.08
CA THR A 177 14.16 20.47 6.73
C THR A 177 13.66 21.13 5.46
N TRP A 178 13.69 22.46 5.45
CA TRP A 178 13.45 23.27 4.27
C TRP A 178 14.78 23.75 3.71
N THR A 179 14.89 23.79 2.39
CA THR A 179 15.97 24.53 1.74
C THR A 179 15.46 25.87 1.20
N ALA A 180 16.37 26.79 0.86
CA ALA A 180 16.04 28.13 0.38
C ALA A 180 15.23 28.13 -0.93
N ASP A 181 15.26 27.03 -1.70
CA ASP A 181 14.50 26.87 -2.93
C ASP A 181 13.06 26.34 -2.72
N GLY A 182 12.64 26.13 -1.47
CA GLY A 182 11.31 25.59 -1.14
C GLY A 182 11.21 24.07 -1.21
N THR A 183 12.33 23.35 -1.42
CA THR A 183 12.39 21.90 -1.22
C THR A 183 12.14 21.56 0.24
N LEU A 184 11.24 20.60 0.46
CA LEU A 184 11.03 19.97 1.76
C LEU A 184 11.64 18.57 1.77
N THR A 185 12.49 18.28 2.74
CA THR A 185 12.92 16.92 3.04
C THR A 185 12.31 16.48 4.36
N THR A 186 11.62 15.34 4.37
CA THR A 186 11.13 14.69 5.59
C THR A 186 11.88 13.40 5.87
N VAL A 187 12.14 13.13 7.14
CA VAL A 187 12.80 11.90 7.60
C VAL A 187 12.02 11.34 8.78
N ARG A 188 11.78 10.03 8.77
CA ARG A 188 11.18 9.33 9.92
C ARG A 188 11.77 7.94 10.07
N ARG A 189 11.83 7.48 11.31
CA ARG A 189 12.10 6.07 11.65
C ARG A 189 10.78 5.35 11.86
N LEU A 190 10.66 4.16 11.30
CA LEU A 190 9.47 3.33 11.31
C LEU A 190 9.85 1.91 11.74
N PRO A 191 8.92 1.16 12.36
CA PRO A 191 9.15 -0.24 12.70
C PRO A 191 9.27 -1.09 11.43
N GLY A 192 10.08 -2.15 11.47
CA GLY A 192 10.23 -3.08 10.35
C GLY A 192 9.12 -4.14 10.31
N ALA A 193 8.49 -4.38 11.46
CA ALA A 193 7.31 -5.21 11.59
C ALA A 193 6.36 -4.58 12.61
N VAL A 194 5.07 -4.85 12.45
CA VAL A 194 4.02 -4.36 13.35
C VAL A 194 3.21 -5.53 13.87
N THR A 195 2.60 -5.37 15.03
CA THR A 195 1.66 -6.37 15.56
C THR A 195 0.32 -6.21 14.86
N HIS A 196 -0.17 -7.29 14.26
CA HIS A 196 -1.49 -7.33 13.65
C HIS A 196 -2.58 -7.05 14.71
N PRO A 197 -3.46 -6.05 14.52
CA PRO A 197 -4.37 -5.59 15.58
C PRO A 197 -5.37 -6.65 16.03
N LEU A 198 -5.81 -7.55 15.13
CA LEU A 198 -6.71 -8.65 15.47
C LEU A 198 -5.99 -9.91 15.99
N THR A 199 -5.11 -10.51 15.18
CA THR A 199 -4.46 -11.80 15.50
C THR A 199 -3.32 -11.69 16.51
N GLN A 200 -2.82 -10.48 16.77
CA GLN A 200 -1.65 -10.21 17.63
C GLN A 200 -0.33 -10.84 17.13
N GLU A 201 -0.31 -11.30 15.88
CA GLU A 201 0.90 -11.83 15.25
C GLU A 201 1.79 -10.69 14.74
N LEU A 202 3.11 -10.89 14.76
CA LEU A 202 4.07 -9.94 14.21
C LEU A 202 4.10 -10.08 12.69
N THR A 203 3.81 -8.99 11.96
CA THR A 203 3.75 -8.98 10.50
C THR A 203 4.81 -8.07 9.89
N TRP A 204 5.41 -8.52 8.79
CA TRP A 204 6.26 -7.66 7.97
C TRP A 204 5.38 -6.56 7.36
N PHE A 205 5.56 -5.33 7.81
CA PHE A 205 4.71 -4.20 7.45
C PHE A 205 5.58 -2.95 7.26
N ASN A 206 6.28 -2.92 6.14
CA ASN A 206 7.19 -1.82 5.80
C ASN A 206 7.31 -1.67 4.28
N GLN A 207 7.97 -0.60 3.85
CA GLN A 207 8.29 -0.35 2.44
C GLN A 207 9.79 -0.07 2.27
N LEU A 208 10.63 -0.77 3.07
CA LEU A 208 12.08 -0.65 3.03
C LEU A 208 12.59 -0.91 1.61
N THR A 209 12.13 -1.97 0.96
CA THR A 209 12.57 -2.36 -0.38
C THR A 209 11.98 -1.47 -1.46
N PHE A 210 10.66 -1.32 -1.51
CA PHE A 210 9.95 -0.62 -2.60
C PHE A 210 10.36 0.85 -2.73
N LEU A 211 10.61 1.53 -1.61
CA LEU A 211 10.96 2.96 -1.59
C LEU A 211 12.46 3.23 -1.61
N ASN A 212 13.30 2.19 -1.66
CA ASN A 212 14.75 2.36 -1.71
C ASN A 212 15.21 2.92 -3.06
N ALA A 213 16.18 3.84 -3.06
CA ALA A 213 16.75 4.40 -4.28
C ALA A 213 17.35 3.33 -5.21
N LEU A 214 17.86 2.22 -4.65
CA LEU A 214 18.43 1.11 -5.42
C LEU A 214 17.37 0.22 -6.07
N SER A 215 16.10 0.33 -5.66
CA SER A 215 14.98 -0.35 -6.33
C SER A 215 14.52 0.32 -7.61
N VAL A 216 14.99 1.54 -7.87
CA VAL A 216 14.85 2.20 -9.16
C VAL A 216 15.90 1.63 -10.10
N ASP A 217 15.48 1.20 -11.30
CA ASP A 217 16.41 0.70 -12.31
C ASP A 217 17.52 1.70 -12.60
N GLU A 218 18.71 1.19 -12.93
CA GLU A 218 19.92 2.00 -13.05
C GLU A 218 19.77 3.18 -14.02
N ARG A 219 19.08 2.98 -15.15
CA ARG A 219 18.87 4.04 -16.14
C ARG A 219 18.00 5.16 -15.59
N ARG A 220 16.87 4.83 -14.94
CA ARG A 220 16.03 5.84 -14.30
C ARG A 220 16.72 6.50 -13.13
N ARG A 221 17.44 5.74 -12.31
CA ARG A 221 18.23 6.28 -11.20
C ARG A 221 19.28 7.27 -11.71
N ALA A 222 19.97 6.98 -12.81
CA ALA A 222 20.93 7.90 -13.42
C ALA A 222 20.27 9.20 -13.93
N VAL A 223 19.07 9.11 -14.53
CA VAL A 223 18.30 10.29 -14.95
C VAL A 223 17.87 11.13 -13.74
N LEU A 224 17.37 10.49 -12.68
CA LEU A 224 17.00 11.17 -11.45
C LEU A 224 18.21 11.81 -10.77
N ALA A 225 19.35 11.12 -10.75
CA ALA A 225 20.58 11.64 -10.19
C ALA A 225 21.13 12.83 -10.97
N ALA A 226 21.03 12.81 -12.31
CA ALA A 226 21.39 13.96 -13.13
C ALA A 226 20.49 15.18 -12.89
N ALA A 227 19.22 14.95 -12.54
CA ALA A 227 18.25 16.02 -12.26
C ALA A 227 18.34 16.56 -10.83
N PHE A 228 18.61 15.70 -9.84
CA PHE A 228 18.46 16.02 -8.41
C PHE A 228 19.72 15.79 -7.57
N GLY A 229 20.82 15.33 -8.18
CA GLY A 229 22.00 14.84 -7.45
C GLY A 229 21.70 13.54 -6.73
N ASP A 230 22.41 13.29 -5.63
CA ASP A 230 22.30 12.04 -4.88
C ASP A 230 20.98 11.93 -4.07
N GLU A 231 20.24 13.03 -3.93
CA GLU A 231 18.96 13.07 -3.21
C GLU A 231 17.78 12.70 -4.12
N LEU A 232 17.60 11.40 -4.31
CA LEU A 232 16.40 10.88 -4.96
C LEU A 232 15.12 11.24 -4.17
N PRO A 233 13.96 11.28 -4.85
CA PRO A 233 12.67 11.70 -4.26
C PRO A 233 12.24 10.86 -3.04
N THR A 234 12.59 9.59 -3.05
CA THR A 234 12.44 8.69 -1.90
C THR A 234 13.69 7.85 -1.76
N ASP A 235 14.06 7.55 -0.52
CA ASP A 235 15.10 6.60 -0.22
C ASP A 235 14.91 6.02 1.18
N THR A 236 15.47 4.83 1.41
CA THR A 236 15.34 4.12 2.66
C THR A 236 16.67 3.62 3.17
N THR A 237 16.80 3.55 4.49
CA THR A 237 17.95 2.97 5.19
C THR A 237 17.46 2.03 6.28
N HIS A 238 18.34 1.20 6.82
CA HIS A 238 18.05 0.47 8.06
C HIS A 238 17.69 1.47 9.16
N GLY A 239 16.91 1.06 10.17
CA GLY A 239 16.42 2.00 11.18
C GLY A 239 17.52 2.60 12.07
N SER A 240 18.74 2.04 12.02
CA SER A 240 19.98 2.63 12.57
C SER A 240 20.48 3.84 11.78
N GLY A 241 20.10 3.96 10.51
CA GLY A 241 20.58 4.94 9.53
C GLY A 241 21.63 4.39 8.57
N GLU A 242 22.09 3.16 8.78
CA GLU A 242 23.03 2.53 7.87
C GLU A 242 22.38 2.25 6.50
N PRO A 243 23.08 2.51 5.38
CA PRO A 243 22.56 2.19 4.05
C PRO A 243 22.19 0.72 3.92
N VAL A 244 21.10 0.45 3.20
CA VAL A 244 20.81 -0.91 2.73
C VAL A 244 21.76 -1.19 1.56
N SER A 245 22.55 -2.25 1.65
CA SER A 245 23.51 -2.58 0.61
C SER A 245 22.79 -3.05 -0.67
N PRO A 246 23.44 -2.92 -1.85
CA PRO A 246 22.87 -3.42 -3.11
C PRO A 246 22.51 -4.91 -3.07
N HIS A 247 23.32 -5.72 -2.38
CA HIS A 247 23.06 -7.15 -2.21
C HIS A 247 21.81 -7.41 -1.34
N GLU A 248 21.64 -6.66 -0.25
CA GLU A 248 20.42 -6.75 0.56
C GLU A 248 19.18 -6.34 -0.24
N ILE A 249 19.25 -5.29 -1.07
CA ILE A 249 18.13 -4.86 -1.91
C ILE A 249 17.75 -5.95 -2.92
N VAL A 250 18.71 -6.55 -3.62
CA VAL A 250 18.43 -7.66 -4.53
C VAL A 250 17.79 -8.84 -3.78
N ALA A 251 18.36 -9.25 -2.65
CA ALA A 251 17.80 -10.34 -1.84
C ALA A 251 16.38 -10.04 -1.35
N LEU A 252 16.09 -8.79 -0.99
CA LEU A 252 14.75 -8.35 -0.61
C LEU A 252 13.79 -8.37 -1.81
N GLN A 253 14.20 -7.88 -2.97
CA GLN A 253 13.39 -7.90 -4.19
C GLN A 253 13.05 -9.34 -4.61
N ASP A 254 14.07 -10.19 -4.69
CA ASP A 254 13.93 -11.62 -5.01
C ASP A 254 12.97 -12.31 -4.03
N ALA A 255 13.05 -11.97 -2.74
CA ALA A 255 12.14 -12.54 -1.74
C ALA A 255 10.68 -12.08 -1.93
N HIS A 256 10.45 -10.80 -2.26
CA HIS A 256 9.09 -10.31 -2.55
C HIS A 256 8.52 -10.95 -3.81
N ASP A 257 9.34 -11.13 -4.86
CA ASP A 257 8.92 -11.81 -6.09
C ASP A 257 8.64 -13.30 -5.84
N ALA A 258 9.45 -13.97 -5.01
CA ALA A 258 9.27 -15.39 -4.71
C ALA A 258 7.97 -15.70 -3.94
N ILE A 259 7.46 -14.76 -3.14
CA ILE A 259 6.20 -14.94 -2.39
C ILE A 259 4.99 -14.39 -3.13
N ALA A 260 5.18 -13.70 -4.25
CA ALA A 260 4.10 -13.09 -5.01
C ALA A 260 3.37 -14.14 -5.85
N GLU A 261 2.09 -14.36 -5.57
CA GLU A 261 1.25 -15.24 -6.34
C GLU A 261 0.37 -14.43 -7.32
N PRO A 262 0.45 -14.69 -8.63
CA PRO A 262 -0.40 -14.00 -9.60
C PRO A 262 -1.81 -14.57 -9.61
N VAL A 263 -2.79 -13.69 -9.44
CA VAL A 263 -4.21 -14.01 -9.34
C VAL A 263 -4.96 -13.46 -10.54
N ALA A 264 -5.58 -14.37 -11.31
CA ALA A 264 -6.45 -13.99 -12.41
C ALA A 264 -7.80 -13.49 -11.90
N THR A 265 -8.10 -12.23 -12.18
CA THR A 265 -9.40 -11.59 -11.91
C THR A 265 -10.13 -11.33 -13.23
N ALA A 266 -11.44 -11.52 -13.23
CA ALA A 266 -12.31 -11.06 -14.31
C ALA A 266 -12.87 -9.67 -13.99
N VAL A 267 -13.37 -8.96 -15.01
CA VAL A 267 -14.08 -7.69 -14.79
C VAL A 267 -15.24 -7.91 -13.82
N GLY A 268 -15.27 -7.13 -12.74
CA GLY A 268 -16.25 -7.24 -11.66
C GLY A 268 -15.79 -8.08 -10.46
N ASP A 269 -14.78 -8.93 -10.61
CA ASP A 269 -14.19 -9.65 -9.46
C ASP A 269 -13.61 -8.64 -8.46
N ILE A 270 -13.78 -8.94 -7.17
CA ILE A 270 -13.31 -8.10 -6.07
C ILE A 270 -12.32 -8.89 -5.23
N VAL A 271 -11.09 -8.38 -5.12
CA VAL A 271 -10.10 -8.87 -4.15
C VAL A 271 -10.29 -8.10 -2.85
N VAL A 272 -10.58 -8.82 -1.77
CA VAL A 272 -10.58 -8.29 -0.40
C VAL A 272 -9.33 -8.83 0.28
N ALA A 273 -8.47 -7.95 0.78
CA ALA A 273 -7.20 -8.33 1.39
C ALA A 273 -7.02 -7.65 2.75
N ASP A 274 -6.52 -8.41 3.72
CA ASP A 274 -6.02 -7.87 4.99
C ASP A 274 -4.65 -7.24 4.73
N ASN A 275 -4.59 -5.92 4.89
CA ASN A 275 -3.42 -5.11 4.56
C ASN A 275 -2.20 -5.48 5.42
N TYR A 276 -2.41 -6.03 6.63
CA TYR A 276 -1.33 -6.41 7.53
C TYR A 276 -0.71 -7.76 7.17
N LEU A 277 -1.46 -8.65 6.51
CA LEU A 277 -1.04 -10.01 6.18
C LEU A 277 -0.60 -10.17 4.71
N VAL A 278 -1.13 -9.33 3.83
CA VAL A 278 -0.95 -9.46 2.38
C VAL A 278 -0.53 -8.12 1.77
N ALA A 279 0.52 -8.17 0.97
CA ALA A 279 0.88 -7.09 0.06
C ALA A 279 0.23 -7.31 -1.31
N LEU A 280 -0.30 -6.25 -1.92
CA LEU A 280 -0.92 -6.28 -3.25
C LEU A 280 -0.02 -5.59 -4.27
N GLY A 281 0.11 -6.21 -5.44
CA GLY A 281 0.86 -5.69 -6.57
C GLY A 281 0.15 -5.99 -7.89
N ARG A 282 0.87 -5.81 -9.00
CA ARG A 282 0.35 -6.09 -10.34
C ARG A 282 1.48 -6.46 -11.28
N GLU A 283 1.28 -7.49 -12.09
CA GLU A 283 2.19 -7.80 -13.19
C GLU A 283 2.31 -6.64 -14.20
N ALA A 284 3.41 -6.63 -14.95
CA ALA A 284 3.48 -5.86 -16.19
C ALA A 284 2.38 -6.32 -17.15
N TYR A 285 1.92 -5.43 -18.03
CA TYR A 285 0.82 -5.71 -18.95
C TYR A 285 0.88 -4.89 -20.24
N GLU A 286 0.11 -5.35 -21.22
CA GLU A 286 -0.13 -4.63 -22.48
C GLU A 286 -1.61 -4.25 -22.63
N GLY A 287 -1.86 -3.03 -23.08
CA GLY A 287 -3.22 -2.52 -23.32
C GLY A 287 -3.79 -1.75 -22.13
N LEU A 288 -5.08 -1.96 -21.84
CA LEU A 288 -5.82 -1.26 -20.78
C LEU A 288 -6.04 -2.19 -19.59
N ALA A 289 -5.60 -1.76 -18.42
CA ALA A 289 -5.93 -2.37 -17.13
C ALA A 289 -6.60 -1.32 -16.26
N GLY A 290 -7.50 -1.76 -15.39
CA GLY A 290 -8.28 -0.86 -14.54
C GLY A 290 -8.68 -1.52 -13.23
N SER A 291 -8.64 -0.74 -12.16
CA SER A 291 -9.16 -1.13 -10.86
C SER A 291 -9.80 0.06 -10.13
N GLU A 292 -10.69 -0.25 -9.20
CA GLU A 292 -11.21 0.68 -8.21
C GLU A 292 -10.98 0.07 -6.83
N THR A 293 -10.58 0.88 -5.86
CA THR A 293 -10.23 0.43 -4.51
C THR A 293 -10.92 1.31 -3.48
N VAL A 294 -11.46 0.69 -2.43
CA VAL A 294 -11.84 1.39 -1.20
C VAL A 294 -10.99 0.86 -0.06
N LEU A 295 -10.56 1.78 0.79
CA LEU A 295 -9.78 1.47 1.99
C LEU A 295 -10.72 1.41 3.18
N ALA A 296 -10.51 0.45 4.07
CA ALA A 296 -11.42 0.20 5.16
C ALA A 296 -10.70 -0.16 6.46
N THR A 297 -11.38 0.13 7.56
CA THR A 297 -10.98 -0.24 8.92
C THR A 297 -12.08 -1.09 9.57
N ARG A 298 -11.70 -1.93 10.55
CA ARG A 298 -12.62 -2.78 11.31
C ARG A 298 -13.33 -2.01 12.43
N GLU A 299 -12.74 -0.91 12.89
CA GLU A 299 -13.31 -0.03 13.90
C GLU A 299 -13.34 1.41 13.37
N PRO A 300 -14.28 2.26 13.84
CA PRO A 300 -14.28 3.66 13.48
C PRO A 300 -12.93 4.31 13.82
N GLU A 301 -12.32 4.98 12.85
CA GLU A 301 -11.16 5.82 13.16
C GLU A 301 -11.60 6.87 14.18
N SER A 302 -10.83 7.03 15.27
CA SER A 302 -11.00 8.22 16.09
C SER A 302 -10.81 9.44 15.19
N PRO A 303 -11.68 10.46 15.24
CA PRO A 303 -11.41 11.68 14.50
C PRO A 303 -10.00 12.13 14.87
N VAL A 304 -9.18 12.43 13.87
CA VAL A 304 -7.87 13.04 14.08
C VAL A 304 -8.14 14.42 14.64
N GLU A 305 -8.39 14.50 15.95
CA GLU A 305 -8.43 15.78 16.64
C GLU A 305 -7.06 16.42 16.46
N PRO A 306 -6.99 17.70 16.06
CA PRO A 306 -5.74 18.42 16.18
C PRO A 306 -5.36 18.39 17.65
N ARG A 307 -4.36 17.58 18.02
CA ARG A 307 -3.78 17.66 19.35
C ARG A 307 -3.18 19.07 19.46
N ASN A 308 -3.78 19.87 20.35
CA ASN A 308 -3.38 21.26 20.63
C ASN A 308 -1.91 21.35 21.04
#